data_AF-M5G3R8-F1
#
_entry.id   AF-M5G3R8-F1
#
_cell.length_a   1.000
_cell.length_b   1.000
_cell.length_c   1.000
_cell.angle_alpha   90.00
_cell.angle_beta   90.00
_cell.angle_gamma   90.00
#
_symmetry.space_group_name_H-M   'P 1'
#
loop_
_entity.id
_entity.type
_entity.pdbx_description
1 polymer ?
#
loop_
_entity_poly.entity_id
_entity_poly.type
_entity_poly.pdbx_seq_one_letter_code
_entity_poly.pdbx_strand_id
1 'polypeptide(L)'
;MANRAAPLGLKFAKRISPAITHFVIDTLDLSSEKLYVSLMACAEIVNHAWWEEVCTRASTPRGEEGSWEDEFVQLERTARWTPELEDGFTEAFLEVDERRRSLFDGLTVVLLSDASTQSEVISQLNLGGALVETIDLLEAETTAVSLLPQLLSMQKTAVAGLQISTSANNGTQSSGLRVVLAKDSVKEALRRTWVKYEKIVS
;
A
#
# COMPACT_ATOMS: atom_id res chain seq x y z
N MET A 1 -17.47 -7.06 -17.48
CA MET A 1 -17.55 -7.44 -16.05
C MET A 1 -18.24 -6.41 -15.15
N ALA A 2 -18.08 -5.09 -15.35
CA ALA A 2 -18.60 -4.06 -14.44
C ALA A 2 -20.13 -4.03 -14.18
N ASN A 3 -20.96 -4.61 -15.06
CA ASN A 3 -22.43 -4.48 -14.99
C ASN A 3 -23.12 -5.49 -14.03
N ARG A 4 -22.39 -6.46 -13.44
CA ARG A 4 -22.98 -7.51 -12.59
C ARG A 4 -22.89 -7.26 -11.08
N ALA A 5 -22.04 -6.36 -10.61
CA ALA A 5 -21.83 -6.15 -9.16
C ALA A 5 -22.70 -5.07 -8.52
N ALA A 6 -23.09 -4.04 -9.28
CA ALA A 6 -23.89 -2.93 -8.77
C ALA A 6 -25.26 -3.37 -8.18
N PRO A 7 -25.97 -4.38 -8.75
CA PRO A 7 -27.19 -4.93 -8.15
C PRO A 7 -26.97 -5.62 -6.79
N LEU A 8 -25.73 -5.97 -6.46
CA LEU A 8 -25.33 -6.75 -5.27
C LEU A 8 -24.80 -5.88 -4.13
N GLY A 9 -24.85 -4.54 -4.29
CA GLY A 9 -24.25 -3.62 -3.33
C GLY A 9 -22.71 -3.66 -3.31
N LEU A 10 -22.09 -4.44 -4.19
CA LEU A 10 -20.64 -4.53 -4.32
C LEU A 10 -20.11 -3.39 -5.18
N LYS A 11 -19.00 -2.79 -4.74
CA LYS A 11 -18.34 -1.68 -5.45
C LYS A 11 -17.00 -2.16 -6.00
N PHE A 12 -16.81 -2.02 -7.31
CA PHE A 12 -15.50 -2.22 -7.92
C PHE A 12 -14.63 -0.99 -7.72
N ALA A 13 -13.52 -1.17 -7.03
CA ALA A 13 -12.52 -0.14 -6.88
C ALA A 13 -11.63 -0.12 -8.14
N LYS A 14 -11.63 1.00 -8.88
CA LYS A 14 -10.69 1.20 -10.01
C LYS A 14 -9.25 1.45 -9.54
N ARG A 15 -9.12 1.96 -8.31
CA ARG A 15 -7.86 2.21 -7.61
C ARG A 15 -7.94 1.52 -6.27
N ILE A 16 -6.81 1.02 -5.78
CA ILE A 16 -6.80 0.36 -4.49
C ILE A 16 -6.98 1.42 -3.42
N SER A 17 -7.87 1.12 -2.49
CA SER A 17 -8.16 1.99 -1.36
C SER A 17 -8.13 1.17 -0.07
N PRO A 18 -7.92 1.81 1.08
CA PRO A 18 -7.99 1.15 2.38
C PRO A 18 -9.32 0.41 2.65
N ALA A 19 -10.37 0.72 1.89
CA ALA A 19 -11.70 0.12 2.01
C ALA A 19 -11.89 -1.15 1.15
N ILE A 20 -10.86 -1.60 0.43
CA ILE A 20 -10.95 -2.84 -0.36
C ILE A 20 -11.07 -4.05 0.58
N THR A 21 -12.08 -4.88 0.36
CA THR A 21 -12.33 -6.07 1.20
C THR A 21 -11.91 -7.37 0.54
N HIS A 22 -11.92 -7.41 -0.81
CA HIS A 22 -11.52 -8.57 -1.59
C HIS A 22 -10.63 -8.13 -2.77
N PHE A 23 -9.62 -8.92 -3.08
CA PHE A 23 -8.81 -8.78 -4.28
C PHE A 23 -8.91 -10.07 -5.10
N VAL A 24 -9.43 -9.95 -6.32
CA VAL A 24 -9.69 -11.09 -7.21
C VAL A 24 -8.52 -11.26 -8.18
N ILE A 25 -7.83 -12.39 -8.10
CA ILE A 25 -6.69 -12.74 -8.95
C ILE A 25 -6.54 -14.27 -9.08
N ASP A 26 -6.26 -14.79 -10.27
CA ASP A 26 -6.13 -16.25 -10.45
C ASP A 26 -4.72 -16.76 -10.15
N THR A 27 -3.70 -16.00 -10.52
CA THR A 27 -2.29 -16.37 -10.31
C THR A 27 -1.60 -15.25 -9.55
N LEU A 28 -0.90 -15.58 -8.47
CA LEU A 28 -0.13 -14.58 -7.74
C LEU A 28 1.00 -14.01 -8.60
N ASP A 29 1.09 -12.68 -8.61
CA ASP A 29 2.22 -11.94 -9.17
C ASP A 29 2.86 -11.14 -8.03
N LEU A 30 4.04 -11.59 -7.59
CA LEU A 30 4.78 -10.95 -6.50
C LEU A 30 5.45 -9.64 -6.89
N SER A 31 5.43 -9.26 -8.16
CA SER A 31 5.81 -7.92 -8.61
C SER A 31 4.63 -6.95 -8.57
N SER A 32 3.41 -7.45 -8.32
CA SER A 32 2.19 -6.66 -8.31
C SER A 32 2.09 -5.81 -7.04
N GLU A 33 2.32 -4.51 -7.19
CA GLU A 33 2.01 -3.51 -6.17
C GLU A 33 0.58 -3.68 -5.63
N LYS A 34 -0.36 -4.05 -6.52
CA LYS A 34 -1.75 -4.23 -6.17
C LYS A 34 -1.97 -5.33 -5.13
N LEU A 35 -1.22 -6.42 -5.23
CA LEU A 35 -1.29 -7.51 -4.27
C LEU A 35 -0.88 -7.02 -2.88
N TYR A 36 0.27 -6.36 -2.75
CA TYR A 36 0.75 -5.89 -1.44
C TYR A 36 -0.15 -4.83 -0.82
N VAL A 37 -0.66 -3.89 -1.61
CA VAL A 37 -1.59 -2.87 -1.08
C VAL A 37 -2.89 -3.55 -0.61
N SER A 38 -3.40 -4.54 -1.33
CA SER A 38 -4.56 -5.33 -0.87
C SER A 38 -4.26 -6.14 0.40
N LEU A 39 -3.07 -6.74 0.52
CA LEU A 39 -2.65 -7.44 1.73
C LEU A 39 -2.52 -6.49 2.93
N MET A 40 -1.97 -5.28 2.72
CA MET A 40 -1.91 -4.22 3.75
C MET A 40 -3.30 -3.70 4.11
N ALA A 41 -4.24 -3.66 3.17
CA ALA A 41 -5.63 -3.33 3.44
C ALA A 41 -6.38 -4.43 4.23
N CYS A 42 -5.74 -5.58 4.48
CA CYS A 42 -6.37 -6.77 5.07
C CYS A 42 -7.51 -7.31 4.19
N ALA A 43 -7.39 -7.17 2.88
CA ALA A 43 -8.34 -7.75 1.94
C ALA A 43 -8.14 -9.26 1.80
N GLU A 44 -9.24 -9.99 1.61
CA GLU A 44 -9.18 -11.40 1.25
C GLU A 44 -8.73 -11.55 -0.20
N ILE A 45 -7.73 -12.40 -0.43
CA ILE A 45 -7.23 -12.70 -1.77
C ILE A 45 -7.96 -13.96 -2.26
N VAL A 46 -8.72 -13.82 -3.34
CA VAL A 46 -9.57 -14.87 -3.90
C VAL A 46 -9.37 -14.97 -5.41
N ASN A 47 -9.72 -16.10 -6.01
CA ASN A 47 -9.67 -16.30 -7.46
C ASN A 47 -10.98 -15.92 -8.17
N HIS A 48 -11.01 -15.98 -9.50
CA HIS A 48 -12.22 -15.65 -10.26
C HIS A 48 -13.38 -16.63 -10.02
N ALA A 49 -13.11 -17.89 -9.66
CA ALA A 49 -14.17 -18.86 -9.38
C ALA A 49 -15.03 -18.43 -8.17
N TRP A 50 -14.42 -17.78 -7.17
CA TRP A 50 -15.16 -17.13 -6.08
C TRP A 50 -16.11 -16.05 -6.61
N TRP A 51 -15.64 -15.21 -7.54
CA TRP A 51 -16.45 -14.14 -8.12
C TRP A 51 -17.63 -14.67 -8.96
N GLU A 52 -17.40 -15.76 -9.69
CA GLU A 52 -18.45 -16.45 -10.45
C GLU A 52 -19.53 -17.04 -9.54
N GLU A 53 -19.13 -17.64 -8.42
CA GLU A 53 -20.07 -18.12 -7.39
C GLU A 53 -20.91 -16.97 -6.82
N VAL A 54 -20.27 -15.86 -6.44
CA VAL A 54 -20.95 -14.65 -5.95
C VAL A 54 -22.00 -14.16 -6.96
N CYS A 55 -21.64 -14.10 -8.25
CA CYS A 55 -22.54 -13.71 -9.33
C CYS A 55 -23.69 -14.72 -9.56
N THR A 56 -23.44 -16.01 -9.34
CA THR A 56 -24.42 -17.06 -9.54
C THR A 56 -25.48 -16.99 -8.46
N ARG A 57 -25.09 -17.01 -7.17
CA ARG A 57 -26.01 -16.86 -6.02
C ARG A 57 -26.82 -15.57 -6.08
N ALA A 58 -26.20 -14.51 -6.58
CA ALA A 58 -26.78 -13.20 -6.82
C ALA A 58 -27.91 -13.18 -7.84
N SER A 59 -27.82 -14.05 -8.83
CA SER A 59 -28.80 -14.16 -9.91
C SER A 59 -29.89 -15.20 -9.58
N THR A 60 -29.65 -16.05 -8.59
CA THR A 60 -30.60 -17.07 -8.11
C THR A 60 -31.80 -16.41 -7.42
N PRO A 61 -33.04 -16.70 -7.85
CA PRO A 61 -34.26 -16.21 -7.21
C PRO A 61 -34.31 -16.47 -5.71
N ARG A 62 -35.04 -15.61 -5.02
CA ARG A 62 -35.27 -15.69 -3.58
C ARG A 62 -36.01 -16.99 -3.21
N GLY A 63 -35.53 -17.71 -2.20
CA GLY A 63 -36.10 -18.98 -1.73
C GLY A 63 -35.75 -20.21 -2.57
N GLU A 64 -34.83 -20.07 -3.54
CA GLU A 64 -34.21 -21.20 -4.23
C GLU A 64 -32.87 -21.57 -3.59
N GLU A 65 -32.53 -22.86 -3.59
CA GLU A 65 -31.28 -23.37 -3.04
C GLU A 65 -30.07 -22.65 -3.64
N GLY A 66 -29.19 -22.12 -2.78
CA GLY A 66 -28.02 -21.34 -3.20
C GLY A 66 -28.31 -19.84 -3.45
N SER A 67 -29.50 -19.34 -3.17
CA SER A 67 -29.78 -17.90 -3.10
C SER A 67 -29.10 -17.24 -1.88
N TRP A 68 -28.83 -15.94 -1.97
CA TRP A 68 -28.28 -15.14 -0.85
C TRP A 68 -29.21 -15.02 0.36
N GLU A 69 -30.51 -15.28 0.22
CA GLU A 69 -31.48 -15.11 1.32
C GLU A 69 -31.48 -16.26 2.33
N ASP A 70 -31.12 -17.48 1.91
CA ASP A 70 -31.09 -18.62 2.81
C ASP A 70 -29.86 -18.59 3.72
N GLU A 71 -28.78 -17.95 3.24
CA GLU A 71 -27.51 -17.81 3.95
C GLU A 71 -26.88 -16.47 3.58
N PHE A 72 -27.03 -15.44 4.44
CA PHE A 72 -26.15 -14.26 4.41
C PHE A 72 -24.78 -14.65 4.97
N VAL A 73 -24.21 -15.72 4.43
CA VAL A 73 -22.95 -16.32 4.83
C VAL A 73 -21.93 -15.79 3.84
N GLN A 74 -21.00 -14.99 4.36
CA GLN A 74 -19.75 -14.71 3.68
C GLN A 74 -19.21 -16.06 3.19
N LEU A 75 -18.98 -16.21 1.88
CA LEU A 75 -18.53 -17.48 1.30
C LEU A 75 -17.31 -17.97 2.09
N GLU A 76 -17.45 -19.13 2.74
CA GLU A 76 -16.35 -19.68 3.54
C GLU A 76 -15.10 -19.78 2.67
N ARG A 77 -13.99 -19.26 3.20
CA ARG A 77 -12.71 -19.34 2.54
C ARG A 77 -12.31 -20.82 2.46
N THR A 78 -12.24 -21.32 1.24
CA THR A 78 -11.93 -22.72 0.92
C THR A 78 -10.80 -22.75 -0.09
N ALA A 79 -10.03 -23.85 -0.13
CA ALA A 79 -8.89 -23.99 -1.04
C ALA A 79 -9.27 -23.77 -2.52
N ARG A 80 -10.52 -24.07 -2.90
CA ARG A 80 -11.06 -23.80 -4.24
C ARG A 80 -11.09 -22.31 -4.61
N TRP A 81 -11.12 -21.41 -3.62
CA TRP A 81 -11.13 -19.95 -3.79
C TRP A 81 -9.73 -19.34 -3.71
N THR A 82 -8.72 -20.14 -3.33
CA THR A 82 -7.35 -19.68 -3.26
C THR A 82 -6.79 -19.53 -4.68
N PRO A 83 -6.10 -18.42 -5.00
CA PRO A 83 -5.32 -18.28 -6.23
C PRO A 83 -4.21 -19.33 -6.33
N GLU A 84 -3.74 -19.59 -7.55
CA GLU A 84 -2.54 -20.37 -7.77
C GLU A 84 -1.33 -19.69 -7.14
N LEU A 85 -0.60 -20.45 -6.32
CA LEU A 85 0.60 -20.02 -5.60
C LEU A 85 1.85 -20.36 -6.42
N GLU A 86 2.85 -19.47 -6.41
CA GLU A 86 4.18 -19.79 -6.90
C GLU A 86 4.90 -20.80 -5.99
N ASP A 87 5.87 -21.53 -6.55
CA ASP A 87 6.66 -22.51 -5.82
C ASP A 87 7.31 -21.91 -4.57
N GLY A 88 7.15 -22.60 -3.43
CA GLY A 88 7.72 -22.19 -2.15
C GLY A 88 6.80 -21.32 -1.28
N PHE A 89 5.62 -20.93 -1.79
CA PHE A 89 4.61 -20.21 -1.01
C PHE A 89 3.53 -21.15 -0.49
N THR A 90 2.97 -20.79 0.66
CA THR A 90 1.86 -21.50 1.30
C THR A 90 0.66 -20.57 1.43
N GLU A 91 -0.53 -21.14 1.62
CA GLU A 91 -1.77 -20.36 1.78
C GLU A 91 -1.69 -19.36 2.95
N ALA A 92 -0.83 -19.62 3.94
CA ALA A 92 -0.54 -18.71 5.05
C ALA A 92 -0.07 -17.32 4.59
N PHE A 93 0.57 -17.22 3.42
CA PHE A 93 0.94 -15.92 2.84
C PHE A 93 -0.29 -15.06 2.53
N LEU A 94 -1.41 -15.67 2.15
CA LEU A 94 -2.64 -15.00 1.75
C LEU A 94 -3.62 -14.83 2.91
N GLU A 95 -3.30 -15.30 4.11
CA GLU A 95 -4.14 -15.08 5.29
C GLU A 95 -4.24 -13.58 5.61
N VAL A 96 -5.39 -13.19 6.14
CA VAL A 96 -5.61 -11.81 6.57
C VAL A 96 -4.83 -11.58 7.86
N ASP A 97 -3.92 -10.61 7.86
CA ASP A 97 -3.06 -10.29 9.00
C ASP A 97 -3.06 -8.77 9.24
N GLU A 98 -3.67 -8.34 10.34
CA GLU A 98 -3.78 -6.93 10.71
C GLU A 98 -2.41 -6.27 10.95
N ARG A 99 -1.39 -7.04 11.33
CA ARG A 99 -0.03 -6.52 11.55
C ARG A 99 0.58 -5.91 10.29
N ARG A 100 0.05 -6.22 9.11
CA ARG A 100 0.47 -5.64 7.83
C ARG A 100 0.11 -4.16 7.68
N ARG A 101 -0.87 -3.66 8.46
CA ARG A 101 -1.20 -2.22 8.52
C ARG A 101 -0.18 -1.40 9.30
N SER A 102 0.65 -2.08 10.09
CA SER A 102 1.71 -1.50 10.91
C SER A 102 3.11 -1.86 10.39
N LEU A 103 3.22 -2.33 9.14
CA LEU A 103 4.47 -2.86 8.59
C LEU A 103 5.57 -1.79 8.50
N PHE A 104 5.16 -0.53 8.37
CA PHE A 104 6.00 0.64 8.31
C PHE A 104 5.82 1.56 9.53
N ASP A 105 5.26 1.04 10.63
CA ASP A 105 5.10 1.82 11.85
C ASP A 105 6.46 2.34 12.34
N GLY A 106 6.48 3.64 12.65
CA GLY A 106 7.70 4.31 13.07
C GLY A 106 8.65 4.67 11.93
N LEU A 107 8.29 4.38 10.67
CA LEU A 107 8.99 4.91 9.50
C LEU A 107 8.42 6.27 9.13
N THR A 108 9.31 7.20 8.78
CA THR A 108 8.93 8.41 8.05
C THR A 108 9.54 8.38 6.67
N VAL A 109 8.71 8.28 5.64
CA VAL A 109 9.13 8.29 4.25
C VAL A 109 9.09 9.72 3.74
N VAL A 110 10.21 10.20 3.21
CA VAL A 110 10.25 11.49 2.53
C VAL A 110 10.13 11.25 1.03
N LEU A 111 9.00 11.67 0.46
CA LEU A 111 8.74 11.62 -0.98
C LEU A 111 9.15 12.94 -1.62
N LEU A 112 10.06 12.84 -2.57
CA LEU A 112 10.55 13.96 -3.35
C LEU A 112 9.88 13.86 -4.74
N SER A 113 9.12 14.87 -5.13
CA SER A 113 8.28 14.79 -6.32
C SER A 113 8.31 16.08 -7.13
N ASP A 114 8.32 15.92 -8.45
CA ASP A 114 8.20 16.97 -9.45
C ASP A 114 6.77 17.11 -10.03
N ALA A 115 5.85 16.20 -9.63
CA ALA A 115 4.50 16.12 -10.15
C ALA A 115 3.41 16.00 -9.07
N SER A 116 2.15 16.22 -9.48
CA SER A 116 0.95 16.23 -8.62
C SER A 116 0.39 14.84 -8.27
N THR A 117 0.87 13.77 -8.89
CA THR A 117 0.37 12.38 -8.72
C THR A 117 0.95 11.65 -7.50
N GLN A 118 1.20 12.36 -6.40
CA GLN A 118 1.78 11.77 -5.18
C GLN A 118 0.75 11.03 -4.31
N SER A 119 -0.54 11.32 -4.51
CA SER A 119 -1.59 10.90 -3.58
C SER A 119 -1.76 9.38 -3.47
N GLU A 120 -1.49 8.63 -4.54
CA GLU A 120 -1.62 7.16 -4.55
C GLU A 120 -0.48 6.51 -3.74
N VAL A 121 0.77 6.86 -4.01
CA VAL A 121 1.94 6.37 -3.25
C VAL A 121 1.85 6.75 -1.77
N ILE A 122 1.46 7.99 -1.47
CA ILE A 122 1.22 8.44 -0.09
C ILE A 122 0.16 7.57 0.59
N SER A 123 -0.96 7.31 -0.09
CA SER A 123 -2.05 6.50 0.46
C SER A 123 -1.61 5.06 0.76
N GLN A 124 -0.75 4.48 -0.08
CA GLN A 124 -0.23 3.12 0.10
C GLN A 124 0.77 3.03 1.25
N LEU A 125 1.69 4.00 1.36
CA LEU A 125 2.64 4.07 2.46
C LEU A 125 1.92 4.28 3.79
N ASN A 126 0.93 5.18 3.82
CA ASN A 126 0.09 5.41 5.00
C ASN A 126 -0.74 4.17 5.37
N LEU A 127 -1.18 3.38 4.38
CA LEU A 127 -1.92 2.14 4.65
C LEU A 127 -1.08 1.11 5.42
N GLY A 128 0.23 1.08 5.17
CA GLY A 128 1.18 0.27 5.93
C GLY A 128 1.70 0.93 7.20
N GLY A 129 1.18 2.10 7.60
CA GLY A 129 1.54 2.77 8.86
C GLY A 129 2.70 3.76 8.78
N ALA A 130 3.25 3.99 7.59
CA ALA A 130 4.31 4.98 7.42
C ALA A 130 3.78 6.41 7.60
N LEU A 131 4.59 7.28 8.18
CA LEU A 131 4.40 8.73 8.04
C LEU A 131 5.02 9.18 6.72
N VAL A 132 4.32 10.01 5.94
CA VAL A 132 4.85 10.50 4.66
C VAL A 132 5.01 12.01 4.70
N GLU A 133 6.25 12.48 4.52
CA GLU A 133 6.59 13.89 4.29
C GLU A 133 6.84 14.09 2.80
N THR A 134 6.29 15.14 2.19
CA THR A 134 6.52 15.44 0.77
C THR A 134 7.36 16.70 0.59
N ILE A 135 8.21 16.71 -0.44
CA ILE A 135 8.89 17.91 -0.91
C ILE A 135 8.60 18.07 -2.39
N ASP A 136 7.98 19.19 -2.74
CA ASP A 136 7.76 19.58 -4.12
C ASP A 136 9.04 20.20 -4.69
N LEU A 137 9.68 19.47 -5.61
CA LEU A 137 10.91 19.88 -6.26
C LEU A 137 10.67 20.96 -7.33
N LEU A 138 9.49 20.97 -7.95
CA LEU A 138 9.12 21.95 -8.97
C LEU A 138 8.84 23.32 -8.33
N GLU A 139 8.14 23.33 -7.20
CA GLU A 139 7.94 24.56 -6.41
C GLU A 139 9.29 25.15 -5.99
N ALA A 140 10.21 24.32 -5.52
CA ALA A 140 11.54 24.76 -5.10
C ALA A 140 12.37 25.35 -6.26
N GLU A 141 12.30 24.75 -7.45
CA GLU A 141 13.00 25.26 -8.62
C GLU A 141 12.38 26.58 -9.12
N THR A 142 11.05 26.67 -9.18
CA THR A 142 10.34 27.85 -9.72
C THR A 142 10.40 29.06 -8.79
N THR A 143 10.41 28.85 -7.47
CA THR A 143 10.44 29.92 -6.47
C THR A 143 11.86 30.32 -6.05
N ALA A 144 12.88 29.59 -6.51
CA ALA A 144 14.28 29.71 -6.07
C ALA A 144 14.48 29.60 -4.55
N VAL A 145 13.48 29.06 -3.82
CA VAL A 145 13.58 28.81 -2.38
C VAL A 145 14.58 27.68 -2.16
N SER A 146 15.54 27.91 -1.26
CA SER A 146 16.51 26.88 -0.95
C SER A 146 15.88 25.79 -0.08
N LEU A 147 15.91 24.54 -0.55
CA LEU A 147 15.48 23.36 0.22
C LEU A 147 16.46 22.96 1.34
N LEU A 148 17.65 23.59 1.41
CA LEU A 148 18.71 23.24 2.36
C LEU A 148 18.24 23.22 3.83
N PRO A 149 17.52 24.24 4.34
CA PRO A 149 17.09 24.24 5.73
C PRO A 149 16.16 23.07 6.05
N GLN A 150 15.24 22.76 5.13
CA GLN A 150 14.28 21.66 5.28
C GLN A 150 15.02 20.31 5.26
N LEU A 151 15.88 20.07 4.28
CA LEU A 151 16.68 18.84 4.17
C LEU A 151 17.63 18.65 5.36
N LEU A 152 18.28 19.71 5.84
CA LEU A 152 19.13 19.65 7.04
C LEU A 152 18.34 19.36 8.31
N SER A 153 17.13 19.93 8.43
CA SER A 153 16.22 19.62 9.55
C SER A 153 15.79 18.14 9.52
N MET A 154 15.45 17.62 8.35
CA MET A 154 15.10 16.22 8.15
C MET A 154 16.27 15.29 8.47
N GLN A 155 17.49 15.64 8.03
CA GLN A 155 18.71 14.90 8.35
C GLN A 155 18.96 14.87 9.87
N LYS A 156 18.87 16.02 10.56
CA LYS A 156 19.02 16.07 12.02
C LYS A 156 17.99 15.21 12.73
N THR A 157 16.74 15.24 12.27
CA THR A 157 15.66 14.43 12.83
C THR A 157 15.89 12.94 12.59
N ALA A 158 16.37 12.56 11.39
CA ALA A 158 16.73 11.18 11.07
C ALA A 158 17.88 10.67 11.94
N VAL A 159 18.94 11.47 12.12
CA VAL A 159 20.09 11.12 12.96
C VAL A 159 19.66 10.97 14.42
N ALA A 160 18.84 11.89 14.94
CA ALA A 160 18.29 11.79 16.29
C ALA A 160 17.42 10.54 16.46
N GLY A 161 16.55 10.24 15.48
CA GLY A 161 15.72 9.03 15.47
C GLY A 161 16.54 7.74 15.45
N LEU A 162 17.62 7.69 14.67
CA LEU A 162 18.55 6.56 14.61
C LEU A 162 19.32 6.38 15.93
N GLN A 163 19.73 7.47 16.59
CA GLN A 163 20.38 7.40 17.90
C GLN A 163 19.43 6.86 18.98
N ILE A 164 18.16 7.25 18.94
CA ILE A 164 17.13 6.74 19.85
C ILE A 164 16.83 5.26 19.57
N SER A 165 16.74 4.84 18.31
CA SER A 165 16.49 3.43 17.96
C SER A 165 17.64 2.50 18.35
N THR A 166 18.87 2.93 18.13
CA THR A 166 20.08 2.17 18.50
C THR A 166 20.29 2.05 20.02
N SER A 167 19.72 2.95 20.81
CA SER A 167 19.75 2.90 22.27
C SER A 167 18.54 2.22 22.90
N ALA A 168 17.45 2.00 22.13
CA ALA A 168 16.27 1.25 22.54
C ALA A 168 16.55 -0.27 22.55
N ASN A 169 17.26 -0.74 23.56
CA ASN A 169 17.65 -2.15 23.72
C ASN A 169 16.52 -3.08 24.24
N ASN A 170 15.27 -2.63 24.29
CA ASN A 170 14.17 -3.39 24.92
C ASN A 170 12.83 -3.15 24.21
N GLY A 171 12.53 -3.91 23.15
CA GLY A 171 11.17 -4.28 22.72
C GLY A 171 10.15 -3.19 22.33
N THR A 172 10.40 -1.91 22.61
CA THR A 172 9.54 -0.80 22.21
C THR A 172 9.94 -0.34 20.81
N GLN A 173 9.06 -0.54 19.84
CA GLN A 173 9.19 -0.05 18.47
C GLN A 173 9.56 1.43 18.50
N SER A 174 10.81 1.73 18.14
CA SER A 174 11.29 3.10 18.06
C SER A 174 10.75 3.74 16.79
N SER A 175 9.84 4.69 16.95
CA SER A 175 9.46 5.63 15.90
C SER A 175 10.67 6.50 15.54
N GLY A 176 11.33 6.27 14.40
CA GLY A 176 12.52 7.06 14.11
C GLY A 176 13.30 6.77 12.84
N LEU A 177 13.00 5.71 12.08
CA LEU A 177 13.75 5.46 10.84
C LEU A 177 13.16 6.30 9.70
N ARG A 178 13.91 7.30 9.26
CA ARG A 178 13.54 8.10 8.09
C ARG A 178 14.15 7.47 6.83
N VAL A 179 13.33 7.16 5.83
CA VAL A 179 13.77 6.60 4.55
C VAL A 179 13.46 7.59 3.43
N VAL A 180 14.48 7.98 2.67
CA VAL A 180 14.31 8.81 1.47
C VAL A 180 14.22 7.90 0.26
N LEU A 181 13.08 7.91 -0.42
CA LEU A 181 12.92 7.19 -1.67
C LEU A 181 13.24 8.13 -2.84
N ALA A 182 13.98 7.61 -3.84
CA ALA A 182 14.22 8.21 -5.16
C ALA A 182 15.44 9.14 -5.37
N LYS A 183 16.65 8.72 -4.96
CA LYS A 183 17.92 9.43 -5.28
C LYS A 183 18.07 9.82 -6.77
N ASP A 184 17.75 8.91 -7.69
CA ASP A 184 17.94 9.14 -9.12
C ASP A 184 16.88 10.07 -9.73
N SER A 185 15.61 9.93 -9.33
CA SER A 185 14.54 10.85 -9.74
C SER A 185 14.78 12.27 -9.21
N VAL A 186 15.35 12.40 -8.01
CA VAL A 186 15.68 13.70 -7.40
C VAL A 186 16.85 14.36 -8.11
N LYS A 187 17.86 13.58 -8.49
CA LYS A 187 18.97 14.08 -9.30
C LYS A 187 18.48 14.59 -10.65
N GLU A 188 17.57 13.86 -11.29
CA GLU A 188 16.97 14.28 -12.56
C GLU A 188 16.03 15.48 -12.41
N ALA A 189 15.27 15.59 -11.32
CA ALA A 189 14.40 16.75 -11.08
C ALA A 189 15.18 18.00 -10.69
N LEU A 190 16.20 17.87 -9.83
CA LEU A 190 17.01 19.00 -9.38
C LEU A 190 18.08 19.42 -10.40
N ARG A 191 18.34 18.61 -11.44
CA ARG A 191 19.38 18.77 -12.50
C ARG A 191 20.58 19.61 -12.06
N ARG A 192 20.52 20.92 -12.35
CA ARG A 192 21.60 21.91 -12.16
C ARG A 192 21.93 22.19 -10.70
N THR A 193 20.98 21.96 -9.80
CA THR A 193 21.12 22.19 -8.37
C THR A 193 21.48 20.93 -7.57
N TRP A 194 21.46 19.73 -8.18
CA TRP A 194 21.84 18.47 -7.50
C TRP A 194 23.20 18.58 -6.80
N VAL A 195 24.19 19.17 -7.45
CA VAL A 195 25.54 19.36 -6.89
C VAL A 195 25.52 20.12 -5.55
N LYS A 196 24.55 21.02 -5.35
CA LYS A 196 24.36 21.76 -4.09
C LYS A 196 23.81 20.87 -2.96
N TYR A 197 23.08 19.82 -3.29
CA TYR A 197 22.30 18.99 -2.35
C TYR A 197 22.84 17.55 -2.18
N GLU A 198 23.73 17.09 -3.06
CA GLU A 198 24.26 15.72 -3.11
C GLU A 198 24.85 15.23 -1.79
N LYS A 199 25.56 16.10 -1.05
CA LYS A 199 26.17 15.75 0.25
C LYS A 199 25.17 15.51 1.39
N ILE A 200 23.93 15.94 1.23
CA ILE A 200 22.90 15.84 2.28
C ILE A 200 22.02 14.60 2.05
N VAL A 201 21.90 14.16 0.79
CA VAL A 201 21.09 13.01 0.37
C VAL A 201 21.92 11.70 0.34
N SER A 202 23.25 11.79 0.34
CA SER A 202 24.18 10.62 0.34
C SER A 202 24.54 10.17 1.75
#